data_AF-A0A938UAP1-F1
#
_entry.id   AF-A0A938UAP1-F1
#
_cell.length_a   1.000
_cell.length_b   1.000
_cell.length_c   1.000
_cell.angle_alpha   90.00
_cell.angle_beta   90.00
_cell.angle_gamma   90.00
#
_symmetry.space_group_name_H-M   'P 1'
#
loop_
_entity.id
_entity.type
_entity.pdbx_description
1 polymer ?
#
loop_
_entity_poly.entity_id
_entity_poly.type
_entity_poly.pdbx_seq_one_letter_code
_entity_poly.pdbx_strand_id
1 'polypeptide(L)'
;MPKFSANLTMLFNEVDFLDRFERAAKAGFKGVEYLFPYAWSKEELRERLNKYGLIQVLHNLPAGNWQAGERGIACLPGREREFQDGVGTAIDYAKTLGCPRLNCLVGKTPQGVAPEKVRQTLIDNLRFAANALEKARIRFIVEPLNDQDMPGFHLVRTKDTLQLFTEVG
;
A
#
# COMPACT_ATOMS: atom_id res chain seq x y z
N MET A 1 -20.01 14.83 -9.23
CA MET A 1 -20.15 13.36 -9.08
C MET A 1 -18.81 12.78 -8.62
N PRO A 2 -18.81 11.71 -7.80
CA PRO A 2 -17.59 10.99 -7.42
C PRO A 2 -16.82 10.47 -8.65
N LYS A 3 -15.50 10.38 -8.54
CA LYS A 3 -14.63 9.72 -9.53
C LYS A 3 -14.24 8.35 -8.97
N PHE A 4 -14.56 7.29 -9.70
CA PHE A 4 -14.29 5.91 -9.28
C PHE A 4 -12.97 5.39 -9.88
N SER A 5 -12.22 4.61 -9.09
CA SER A 5 -11.14 3.76 -9.56
C SER A 5 -11.59 2.30 -9.56
N ALA A 6 -11.12 1.53 -10.55
CA ALA A 6 -11.24 0.08 -10.51
C ALA A 6 -10.05 -0.51 -9.73
N ASN A 7 -10.35 -1.31 -8.71
CA ASN A 7 -9.31 -2.07 -8.01
C ASN A 7 -9.01 -3.37 -8.79
N LEU A 8 -7.90 -3.41 -9.52
CA LEU A 8 -7.52 -4.52 -10.41
C LEU A 8 -7.03 -5.77 -9.66
N THR A 9 -6.81 -5.69 -8.35
CA THR A 9 -6.62 -6.89 -7.53
C THR A 9 -7.95 -7.63 -7.31
N MET A 10 -9.04 -6.87 -7.17
CA MET A 10 -10.37 -7.41 -6.84
C MET A 10 -11.27 -7.61 -8.06
N LEU A 11 -11.14 -6.76 -9.07
CA LEU A 11 -11.97 -6.75 -10.28
C LEU A 11 -11.20 -7.30 -11.49
N PHE A 12 -11.96 -7.79 -12.47
CA PHE A 12 -11.44 -8.32 -13.74
C PHE A 12 -10.52 -9.53 -13.57
N ASN A 13 -10.79 -10.36 -12.56
CA ASN A 13 -10.01 -11.56 -12.25
C ASN A 13 -10.20 -12.70 -13.27
N GLU A 14 -11.07 -12.52 -14.28
CA GLU A 14 -11.28 -13.45 -15.39
C GLU A 14 -10.13 -13.42 -16.41
N VAL A 15 -9.20 -12.45 -16.29
CA VAL A 15 -8.00 -12.33 -17.13
C VAL A 15 -6.75 -12.07 -16.29
N ASP A 16 -5.59 -12.27 -16.92
CA ASP A 16 -4.28 -11.96 -16.33
C ASP A 16 -4.16 -10.49 -15.99
N PHE A 17 -3.35 -10.18 -14.97
CA PHE A 17 -3.30 -8.84 -14.35
C PHE A 17 -3.07 -7.70 -15.36
N LEU A 18 -2.16 -7.88 -16.31
CA LEU A 18 -1.83 -6.84 -17.29
C LEU A 18 -2.95 -6.55 -18.29
N ASP A 19 -3.85 -7.51 -18.52
CA ASP A 19 -5.01 -7.35 -19.39
C ASP A 19 -6.18 -6.65 -18.68
N ARG A 20 -6.15 -6.58 -17.35
CA ARG A 20 -7.20 -5.91 -16.55
C ARG A 20 -7.26 -4.41 -16.78
N PHE A 21 -6.14 -3.78 -17.17
CA PHE A 21 -6.10 -2.36 -17.53
C PHE A 21 -7.02 -2.07 -18.72
N GLU A 22 -7.00 -2.91 -19.75
CA GLU A 22 -7.90 -2.77 -20.89
C GLU A 22 -9.36 -2.94 -20.47
N ARG A 23 -9.63 -3.95 -19.64
CA ARG A 23 -10.99 -4.23 -19.13
C ARG A 23 -11.55 -3.05 -18.34
N ALA A 24 -10.75 -2.46 -17.46
CA ALA A 24 -11.14 -1.28 -16.69
C ALA A 24 -11.45 -0.08 -17.60
N ALA A 25 -10.60 0.20 -18.59
CA ALA A 25 -10.82 1.30 -19.52
C ALA A 25 -12.08 1.08 -20.39
N LYS A 26 -12.30 -0.14 -20.89
CA LYS A 26 -13.51 -0.52 -21.64
C LYS A 26 -14.78 -0.41 -20.81
N ALA A 27 -14.69 -0.70 -19.50
CA ALA A 27 -15.78 -0.51 -18.56
C ALA A 27 -16.02 0.97 -18.16
N GLY A 28 -15.24 1.91 -18.72
CA GLY A 28 -15.41 3.35 -18.54
C GLY A 28 -14.63 3.96 -17.37
N PHE A 29 -13.83 3.16 -16.64
CA PHE A 29 -12.97 3.70 -15.59
C PHE A 29 -11.87 4.59 -16.17
N LYS A 30 -11.52 5.63 -15.41
CA LYS A 30 -10.39 6.54 -15.72
C LYS A 30 -9.24 6.42 -14.72
N GLY A 31 -9.50 5.80 -13.58
CA GLY A 31 -8.51 5.50 -12.56
C GLY A 31 -8.47 4.02 -12.27
N VAL A 32 -7.29 3.52 -11.93
CA VAL A 32 -7.08 2.16 -11.43
C VAL A 32 -6.23 2.18 -10.17
N GLU A 33 -6.45 1.18 -9.33
CA GLU A 33 -5.63 0.87 -8.17
C GLU A 33 -5.45 -0.64 -8.07
N TYR A 34 -4.49 -1.08 -7.29
CA TYR A 34 -4.24 -2.49 -6.99
C TYR A 34 -3.27 -2.56 -5.82
N LEU A 35 -3.20 -3.72 -5.14
CA LEU A 35 -2.39 -3.84 -3.94
C LEU A 35 -0.89 -3.70 -4.24
N PHE A 36 -0.32 -4.57 -5.09
CA PHE A 36 1.13 -4.69 -5.23
C PHE A 36 1.57 -4.75 -6.71
N PRO A 37 2.36 -3.78 -7.20
CA PRO A 37 2.89 -3.81 -8.57
C PRO A 37 4.14 -4.69 -8.75
N TYR A 38 4.77 -5.12 -7.66
CA TYR A 38 6.20 -5.52 -7.64
C TYR A 38 6.55 -6.79 -8.42
N ALA A 39 5.57 -7.53 -8.92
CA ALA A 39 5.79 -8.68 -9.81
C ALA A 39 6.03 -8.26 -11.28
N TRP A 40 5.77 -7.00 -11.63
CA TRP A 40 5.93 -6.45 -12.97
C TRP A 40 6.88 -5.26 -12.96
N SER A 41 7.53 -5.00 -14.08
CA SER A 41 8.33 -3.78 -14.21
C SER A 41 7.43 -2.54 -14.17
N LYS A 42 7.93 -1.47 -13.54
CA LYS A 42 7.22 -0.18 -13.49
C LYS A 42 7.01 0.42 -14.89
N GLU A 43 7.90 0.12 -15.85
CA GLU A 43 7.81 0.53 -17.25
C GLU A 43 6.64 -0.15 -17.96
N GLU A 44 6.47 -1.47 -17.79
CA GLU A 44 5.35 -2.22 -18.38
C GLU A 44 4.01 -1.72 -17.86
N LEU A 45 3.91 -1.49 -16.54
CA LEU A 45 2.70 -0.92 -15.94
C LEU A 45 2.42 0.49 -16.46
N ARG A 46 3.46 1.33 -16.63
CA ARG A 46 3.33 2.67 -17.20
C ARG A 46 2.87 2.63 -18.66
N GLU A 47 3.35 1.67 -19.44
CA GLU A 47 2.87 1.46 -20.81
C GLU A 47 1.37 1.14 -20.84
N ARG A 48 0.90 0.22 -19.97
CA ARG A 48 -0.54 -0.11 -19.89
C ARG A 48 -1.39 1.10 -19.48
N LEU A 49 -0.95 1.87 -18.50
CA LEU A 49 -1.63 3.11 -18.08
C LEU A 49 -1.75 4.10 -19.25
N ASN A 50 -0.66 4.34 -19.98
CA ASN A 50 -0.65 5.27 -21.11
C ASN A 50 -1.51 4.76 -22.26
N LYS A 51 -1.36 3.49 -22.64
CA LYS A 51 -2.09 2.84 -23.75
C LYS A 51 -3.61 2.95 -23.57
N TYR A 52 -4.10 2.82 -22.35
CA TYR A 52 -5.53 2.82 -22.04
C TYR A 52 -6.03 4.14 -21.42
N GLY A 53 -5.18 5.16 -21.33
CA GLY A 53 -5.55 6.48 -20.79
C GLY A 53 -6.01 6.43 -19.33
N LEU A 54 -5.37 5.58 -18.53
CA LEU A 54 -5.69 5.36 -17.12
C LEU A 54 -4.72 6.09 -16.19
N ILE A 55 -5.24 6.52 -15.04
CA ILE A 55 -4.46 7.12 -13.95
C ILE A 55 -4.22 6.07 -12.86
N GLN A 56 -2.98 5.92 -12.41
CA GLN A 56 -2.69 5.16 -11.19
C GLN A 56 -3.16 5.95 -9.95
N VAL A 57 -4.19 5.47 -9.29
CA VAL A 57 -4.82 6.16 -8.14
C VAL A 57 -4.12 5.83 -6.84
N LEU A 58 -3.75 4.56 -6.62
CA LEU A 58 -3.16 4.07 -5.38
C LEU A 58 -2.42 2.75 -5.65
N HIS A 59 -1.34 2.49 -4.92
CA HIS A 59 -0.88 1.13 -4.62
C HIS A 59 -0.27 1.06 -3.22
N ASN A 60 -0.02 -0.14 -2.71
CA ASN A 60 0.52 -0.33 -1.38
C ASN A 60 2.05 -0.37 -1.40
N LEU A 61 2.67 -0.08 -0.25
CA LEU A 61 4.06 -0.46 0.05
C LEU A 61 4.23 -1.99 0.01
N PRO A 62 5.46 -2.53 -0.13
CA PRO A 62 5.69 -3.96 0.03
C PRO A 62 5.20 -4.47 1.38
N ALA A 63 4.53 -5.62 1.38
CA ALA A 63 3.83 -6.16 2.54
C ALA A 63 4.53 -7.37 3.19
N GLY A 64 5.81 -7.58 2.88
CA GLY A 64 6.57 -8.76 3.30
C GLY A 64 6.16 -10.02 2.53
N ASN A 65 6.35 -11.18 3.16
CA ASN A 65 5.98 -12.48 2.62
C ASN A 65 4.47 -12.73 2.76
N TRP A 66 3.72 -12.25 1.78
CA TRP A 66 2.27 -12.41 1.71
C TRP A 66 1.83 -13.89 1.74
N GLN A 67 2.61 -14.79 1.13
CA GLN A 67 2.33 -16.23 1.08
C GLN A 67 2.52 -16.90 2.44
N ALA A 68 3.47 -16.44 3.25
CA ALA A 68 3.67 -16.90 4.63
C ALA A 68 2.66 -16.29 5.63
N GLY A 69 1.69 -15.50 5.16
CA GLY A 69 0.63 -14.95 6.00
C GLY A 69 0.90 -13.55 6.55
N GLU A 70 2.03 -12.92 6.19
CA GLU A 70 2.30 -11.51 6.48
C GLU A 70 1.35 -10.61 5.69
N ARG A 71 1.03 -9.45 6.26
CA ARG A 71 0.04 -8.51 5.72
C ARG A 71 0.52 -7.08 5.86
N GLY A 72 1.82 -6.87 5.68
CA GLY A 72 2.52 -5.67 6.13
C GLY A 72 3.52 -5.98 7.23
N ILE A 73 4.57 -5.17 7.30
CA ILE A 73 5.72 -5.38 8.19
C ILE A 73 6.07 -4.15 9.04
N ALA A 74 5.27 -3.07 8.96
CA ALA A 74 5.59 -1.81 9.64
C ALA A 74 5.58 -1.94 11.17
N CYS A 75 4.75 -2.83 11.72
CA CYS A 75 4.69 -3.11 13.15
C CYS A 75 5.57 -4.30 13.61
N LEU A 76 6.45 -4.83 12.75
CA LEU A 76 7.28 -6.01 13.07
C LEU A 76 8.69 -5.61 13.51
N PRO A 77 9.06 -5.75 14.79
CA PRO A 77 10.39 -5.36 15.24
C PRO A 77 11.48 -6.27 14.66
N GLY A 78 12.62 -5.68 14.30
CA GLY A 78 13.72 -6.36 13.62
C GLY A 78 13.59 -6.41 12.08
N ARG A 79 12.52 -5.82 11.52
CA ARG A 79 12.26 -5.73 10.08
C ARG A 79 12.31 -4.31 9.53
N GLU A 80 12.82 -3.36 10.33
CA GLU A 80 12.82 -1.92 10.04
C GLU A 80 13.57 -1.60 8.74
N ARG A 81 14.75 -2.20 8.52
CA ARG A 81 15.52 -1.97 7.30
C ARG A 81 14.77 -2.42 6.05
N GLU A 82 14.14 -3.60 6.10
CA GLU A 82 13.35 -4.08 4.96
C GLU A 82 12.14 -3.20 4.69
N PHE A 83 11.49 -2.69 5.75
CA PHE A 83 10.42 -1.72 5.60
C PHE A 83 10.92 -0.43 4.92
N GLN A 84 12.07 0.11 5.35
CA GLN A 84 12.66 1.33 4.78
C GLN A 84 13.06 1.15 3.31
N ASP A 85 13.68 0.01 2.96
CA ASP A 85 14.01 -0.34 1.57
C ASP A 85 12.74 -0.48 0.72
N GLY A 86 11.68 -1.06 1.30
CA GLY A 86 10.36 -1.18 0.68
C GLY A 86 9.70 0.17 0.41
N VAL A 87 9.84 1.14 1.32
CA VAL A 87 9.39 2.53 1.10
C VAL A 87 10.10 3.15 -0.10
N GLY A 88 11.42 2.98 -0.20
CA GLY A 88 12.20 3.46 -1.35
C GLY A 88 11.72 2.86 -2.67
N THR A 89 11.49 1.54 -2.69
CA THR A 89 10.96 0.81 -3.84
C THR A 89 9.57 1.33 -4.25
N ALA A 90 8.67 1.51 -3.30
CA ALA A 90 7.31 2.00 -3.58
C ALA A 90 7.32 3.43 -4.15
N ILE A 91 8.19 4.31 -3.65
CA ILE A 91 8.35 5.68 -4.17
C ILE A 91 8.84 5.66 -5.62
N ASP A 92 9.78 4.77 -5.97
CA ASP A 92 10.30 4.64 -7.33
C ASP A 92 9.20 4.19 -8.33
N TYR A 93 8.38 3.22 -7.94
CA TYR A 93 7.20 2.83 -8.71
C TYR A 93 6.20 3.98 -8.82
N ALA A 94 5.85 4.62 -7.71
CA ALA A 94 4.88 5.71 -7.70
C ALA A 94 5.30 6.87 -8.61
N LYS A 95 6.58 7.25 -8.61
CA LYS A 95 7.10 8.29 -9.51
C LYS A 95 6.95 7.89 -10.98
N THR A 96 7.32 6.66 -11.33
CA THR A 96 7.25 6.18 -12.72
C THR A 96 5.80 6.10 -13.21
N LEU A 97 4.89 5.62 -12.36
CA LEU A 97 3.46 5.47 -12.66
C LEU A 97 2.67 6.79 -12.56
N GLY A 98 3.28 7.86 -12.04
CA GLY A 98 2.58 9.10 -11.72
C GLY A 98 1.52 8.92 -10.62
N CYS A 99 1.75 7.98 -9.70
CA CYS A 99 0.83 7.67 -8.61
C CYS A 99 0.98 8.68 -7.46
N PRO A 100 -0.08 9.41 -7.08
CA PRO A 100 0.02 10.47 -6.09
C PRO A 100 -0.13 9.97 -4.64
N ARG A 101 -0.43 8.69 -4.43
CA ARG A 101 -0.75 8.11 -3.11
C ARG A 101 -0.15 6.73 -2.95
N LEU A 102 0.34 6.44 -1.75
CA LEU A 102 0.82 5.12 -1.35
C LEU A 102 0.21 4.74 -0.01
N ASN A 103 -0.24 3.49 0.10
CA ASN A 103 -0.83 2.94 1.32
C ASN A 103 0.14 2.00 2.06
N CYS A 104 0.20 2.11 3.38
CA CYS A 104 0.90 1.17 4.24
C CYS A 104 -0.11 0.28 4.96
N LEU A 105 -0.10 -1.00 4.61
CA LEU A 105 -0.62 -2.04 5.49
C LEU A 105 0.38 -2.25 6.62
N VAL A 106 -0.04 -1.98 7.86
CA VAL A 106 0.88 -1.94 9.00
C VAL A 106 1.37 -3.33 9.44
N GLY A 107 0.59 -4.38 9.16
CA GLY A 107 0.90 -5.75 9.54
C GLY A 107 0.03 -6.30 10.66
N LYS A 108 0.23 -7.59 10.94
CA LYS A 108 -0.39 -8.29 12.08
C LYS A 108 0.45 -8.11 13.33
N THR A 109 -0.20 -8.01 14.48
CA THR A 109 0.51 -7.89 15.77
C THR A 109 1.37 -9.15 16.01
N PRO A 110 2.70 -9.03 16.17
CA PRO A 110 3.56 -10.18 16.39
C PRO A 110 3.32 -10.80 17.77
N GLN A 111 3.40 -12.13 17.84
CA GLN A 111 3.26 -12.88 19.10
C GLN A 111 4.58 -12.88 19.88
N GLY A 112 4.50 -12.90 21.21
CA GLY A 112 5.68 -12.98 22.09
C GLY A 112 6.54 -11.72 22.12
N VAL A 113 6.05 -10.60 21.58
CA VAL A 113 6.74 -9.31 21.58
C VAL A 113 6.00 -8.34 22.50
N ALA A 114 6.75 -7.60 23.32
CA ALA A 114 6.17 -6.59 24.21
C ALA A 114 5.37 -5.53 23.41
N PRO A 115 4.12 -5.20 23.81
CA PRO A 115 3.28 -4.23 23.10
C PRO A 115 3.96 -2.89 22.84
N GLU A 116 4.70 -2.37 23.81
CA GLU A 116 5.45 -1.11 23.67
C GLU A 116 6.49 -1.18 22.55
N LYS A 117 7.16 -2.33 22.39
CA LYS A 117 8.14 -2.50 21.31
C LYS A 117 7.47 -2.52 19.94
N VAL A 118 6.30 -3.16 19.83
CA VAL A 118 5.49 -3.17 18.60
C VAL A 118 5.03 -1.75 18.26
N ARG A 119 4.52 -1.01 19.25
CA ARG A 119 4.03 0.36 19.09
C ARG A 119 5.16 1.31 18.67
N GLN A 120 6.31 1.25 19.35
CA GLN A 120 7.47 2.08 19.03
C GLN A 120 7.97 1.81 17.61
N THR A 121 8.11 0.52 17.24
CA THR A 121 8.53 0.12 15.88
C THR A 121 7.59 0.66 14.83
N LEU A 122 6.28 0.56 15.06
CA LEU A 122 5.26 1.09 14.15
C LEU A 122 5.39 2.61 13.99
N ILE A 123 5.49 3.35 15.09
CA ILE A 123 5.63 4.81 15.08
C ILE A 123 6.88 5.22 14.29
N ASP A 124 8.02 4.60 14.58
CA ASP A 124 9.30 4.97 13.95
C ASP A 124 9.30 4.66 12.44
N ASN A 125 8.74 3.51 12.04
CA ASN A 125 8.59 3.15 10.64
C ASN A 125 7.62 4.09 9.92
N LEU A 126 6.46 4.41 10.50
CA LEU A 126 5.51 5.34 9.88
C LEU A 126 6.08 6.76 9.78
N ARG A 127 6.84 7.22 10.78
CA ARG A 127 7.54 8.52 10.74
C ARG A 127 8.60 8.54 9.64
N PHE A 128 9.38 7.47 9.49
CA PHE A 128 10.32 7.33 8.39
C PHE A 128 9.61 7.42 7.03
N ALA A 129 8.53 6.64 6.85
CA ALA A 129 7.77 6.62 5.61
C ALA A 129 7.16 8.00 5.32
N ALA A 130 6.50 8.63 6.29
CA ALA A 130 5.92 9.96 6.13
C ALA A 130 6.95 10.97 5.62
N ASN A 131 8.13 11.05 6.24
CA ASN A 131 9.22 11.94 5.83
C ASN A 131 9.73 11.64 4.41
N ALA A 132 9.87 10.36 4.06
CA ALA A 132 10.34 9.97 2.73
C ALA A 132 9.32 10.30 1.63
N LEU A 133 8.04 10.01 1.88
CA LEU A 133 6.95 10.27 0.94
C LEU A 133 6.66 11.77 0.80
N GLU A 134 6.79 12.55 1.88
CA GLU A 134 6.68 14.02 1.82
C GLU A 134 7.74 14.62 0.89
N LYS A 135 9.01 14.22 1.04
CA LYS A 135 10.10 14.64 0.14
C LYS A 135 9.82 14.27 -1.32
N ALA A 136 9.15 13.14 -1.55
CA ALA A 136 8.74 12.69 -2.88
C ALA A 136 7.43 13.35 -3.37
N ARG A 137 6.76 14.16 -2.55
CA ARG A 137 5.45 14.77 -2.81
C ARG A 137 4.34 13.74 -3.11
N ILE A 138 4.41 12.60 -2.43
CA ILE A 138 3.42 11.52 -2.51
C ILE A 138 2.63 11.52 -1.20
N ARG A 139 1.31 11.45 -1.27
CA ARG A 139 0.48 11.37 -0.07
C ARG A 139 0.60 9.99 0.55
N PHE A 140 0.99 9.96 1.81
CA PHE A 140 1.03 8.74 2.60
C PHE A 140 -0.35 8.41 3.17
N ILE A 141 -0.73 7.13 3.11
CA ILE A 141 -1.99 6.59 3.64
C ILE A 141 -1.65 5.43 4.56
N VAL A 142 -2.35 5.35 5.69
CA VAL A 142 -2.37 4.19 6.57
C VAL A 142 -3.82 3.74 6.69
N GLU A 143 -4.07 2.49 6.35
CA GLU A 143 -5.41 1.93 6.27
C GLU A 143 -5.70 1.06 7.50
N PRO A 144 -6.69 1.41 8.34
CA PRO A 144 -7.27 0.44 9.26
C PRO A 144 -8.07 -0.59 8.46
N LEU A 145 -7.92 -1.86 8.81
CA LEU A 145 -8.75 -2.94 8.27
C LEU A 145 -9.84 -3.31 9.27
N ASN A 146 -10.42 -4.49 9.13
CA ASN A 146 -11.33 -5.08 10.12
C ASN A 146 -10.76 -6.41 10.61
N ASP A 147 -11.20 -6.84 11.80
CA ASP A 147 -10.77 -8.07 12.47
C ASP A 147 -11.49 -9.33 11.98
N GLN A 148 -12.51 -9.20 11.11
CA GLN A 148 -13.24 -10.32 10.53
C GLN A 148 -12.50 -10.90 9.31
N ASP A 149 -12.20 -10.04 8.33
CA ASP A 149 -11.48 -10.40 7.10
C ASP A 149 -9.97 -10.51 7.34
N MET A 150 -9.43 -9.74 8.29
CA MET A 150 -8.01 -9.73 8.64
C MET A 150 -7.75 -9.95 10.14
N PRO A 151 -8.04 -11.15 10.69
CA PRO A 151 -7.80 -11.45 12.09
C PRO A 151 -6.33 -11.18 12.51
N GLY A 152 -6.18 -10.49 13.64
CA GLY A 152 -4.88 -10.13 14.21
C GLY A 152 -4.18 -8.94 13.54
N PHE A 153 -4.81 -8.25 12.58
CA PHE A 153 -4.28 -7.01 12.03
C PHE A 153 -4.15 -5.94 13.12
N HIS A 154 -3.07 -5.15 13.10
CA HIS A 154 -2.73 -4.28 14.22
C HIS A 154 -3.68 -3.08 14.38
N LEU A 155 -4.18 -2.52 13.27
CA LEU A 155 -5.08 -1.36 13.28
C LEU A 155 -6.44 -1.72 12.69
N VAL A 156 -7.45 -1.86 13.54
CA VAL A 156 -8.81 -2.27 13.13
C VAL A 156 -9.88 -1.20 13.34
N ARG A 157 -9.48 -0.03 13.85
CA ARG A 157 -10.39 1.12 14.08
C ARG A 157 -9.77 2.40 13.53
N THR A 158 -10.61 3.23 12.92
CA THR A 158 -10.23 4.56 12.45
C THR A 158 -9.73 5.45 13.60
N LYS A 159 -10.38 5.38 14.77
CA LYS A 159 -9.98 6.17 15.95
C LYS A 159 -8.52 5.92 16.35
N ASP A 160 -8.12 4.65 16.41
CA ASP A 160 -6.76 4.25 16.82
C ASP A 160 -5.71 4.67 15.76
N THR A 161 -6.11 4.66 14.48
CA THR A 161 -5.26 5.15 13.38
C THR A 161 -5.06 6.66 13.45
N LEU A 162 -6.12 7.43 13.74
CA LEU A 162 -6.03 8.87 13.92
C LEU A 162 -5.17 9.23 15.14
N GLN A 163 -5.29 8.48 16.24
CA GLN A 163 -4.43 8.67 17.40
C GLN A 163 -2.96 8.38 17.07
N LEU A 164 -2.70 7.31 16.31
CA LEU A 164 -1.35 6.97 15.84
C LEU A 164 -0.74 8.11 15.00
N PHE A 165 -1.52 8.82 14.17
CA PHE A 165 -1.00 9.96 13.44
C PHE A 165 -0.49 11.08 14.35
N THR A 166 -1.17 11.34 15.48
CA THR A 166 -0.67 12.29 16.48
C THR A 166 0.66 11.86 17.10
N GLU A 167 0.88 10.55 17.29
CA GLU A 167 2.12 10.01 17.85
C GLU A 167 3.27 9.97 16.84
N VAL A 168 2.95 9.75 15.55
CA VAL A 168 3.92 9.80 14.46
C VAL A 168 4.46 11.23 14.30
N GLY A 169 3.59 12.24 14.41
CA GLY A 169 3.91 13.65 14.14
C GLY A 169 3.94 13.96 12.65
#